data_AF-A0A5C7KWQ3-F1
#
_entry.id   AF-A0A5C7KWQ3-F1
#
_cell.length_a   1.000
_cell.length_b   1.000
_cell.length_c   1.000
_cell.angle_alpha   90.00
_cell.angle_beta   90.00
_cell.angle_gamma   90.00
#
_symmetry.space_group_name_H-M   'P 1'
#
loop_
_entity.id
_entity.type
_entity.pdbx_description
1 polymer ?
#
loop_
_entity_poly.entity_id
_entity_poly.type
_entity_poly.pdbx_seq_one_letter_code
_entity_poly.pdbx_strand_id
1 'polypeptide(L)'
;MDIVYQFVGVVLWVHRQQINKQYPGGILKFIEDSLEAVFAKLPIHDNYFWRVYINGKYTSQCCPEYLREENYNQLRNGLLDRLFIHTDSVQGFLEKVDRPITRLVLLDHMDWLSDRYFPLLESEWQAIINRAGPNTRILWRSGGLRTDFLNKVQVRVNGQSRELPDILKYHEQLAAELHPLDRVHTYGSFYIADLAA
;
A
#
# COMPACT_ATOMS: atom_id res chain seq x y z
N MET A 1 -14.41 -24.16 -0.33
CA MET A 1 -13.76 -23.14 -1.20
C MET A 1 -13.60 -21.80 -0.51
N ASP A 2 -14.40 -21.46 0.52
CA ASP A 2 -14.42 -20.13 1.15
C ASP A 2 -13.27 -19.81 2.14
N ILE A 3 -12.62 -20.82 2.72
CA ILE A 3 -11.60 -20.61 3.77
C ILE A 3 -10.33 -19.96 3.20
N VAL A 4 -9.90 -20.34 2.00
CA VAL A 4 -8.70 -19.77 1.36
C VAL A 4 -8.87 -18.28 1.07
N TYR A 5 -10.08 -17.84 0.71
CA TYR A 5 -10.39 -16.42 0.50
C TYR A 5 -10.31 -15.59 1.79
N GLN A 6 -10.64 -16.18 2.94
CA GLN A 6 -10.52 -15.52 4.25
C GLN A 6 -9.06 -15.42 4.72
N PHE A 7 -8.22 -16.41 4.42
CA PHE A 7 -6.81 -16.43 4.85
C PHE A 7 -5.93 -15.39 4.15
N VAL A 8 -6.26 -15.01 2.90
CA VAL A 8 -5.49 -14.02 2.13
C VAL A 8 -5.92 -12.58 2.46
N GLY A 9 -7.01 -12.38 3.22
CA GLY A 9 -7.44 -11.06 3.74
C GLY A 9 -7.84 -10.00 2.70
N VAL A 10 -7.56 -10.21 1.41
CA VAL A 10 -7.51 -9.14 0.39
C VAL A 10 -8.28 -9.50 -0.89
N VAL A 11 -9.06 -10.57 -0.95
CA VAL A 11 -9.92 -10.80 -2.14
C VAL A 11 -11.25 -10.07 -1.99
N LEU A 12 -11.20 -8.75 -1.96
CA LEU A 12 -12.36 -7.92 -2.30
C LEU A 12 -12.75 -8.20 -3.76
N TRP A 13 -14.06 -8.13 -4.07
CA TRP A 13 -14.60 -8.39 -5.41
C TRP A 13 -13.92 -7.57 -6.52
N VAL A 14 -13.44 -6.36 -6.18
CA VAL A 14 -12.69 -5.46 -7.08
C VAL A 14 -11.34 -6.05 -7.47
N HIS A 15 -10.56 -6.56 -6.50
CA HIS A 15 -9.31 -7.26 -6.80
C HIS A 15 -9.54 -8.50 -7.67
N ARG A 16 -10.66 -9.23 -7.46
CA ARG A 16 -11.00 -10.39 -8.31
C ARG A 16 -11.19 -10.02 -9.78
N GLN A 17 -11.82 -8.88 -10.09
CA GLN A 17 -11.99 -8.41 -11.47
C GLN A 17 -10.65 -7.96 -12.09
N GLN A 18 -9.81 -7.25 -11.33
CA GLN A 18 -8.50 -6.80 -11.81
C GLN A 18 -7.54 -7.98 -12.02
N ILE A 19 -7.44 -8.90 -11.05
CA ILE A 19 -6.59 -10.09 -11.12
C ILE A 19 -7.01 -10.99 -12.28
N ASN A 20 -8.31 -11.20 -12.51
CA ASN A 20 -8.78 -11.99 -13.66
C ASN A 20 -8.45 -11.34 -15.02
N LYS A 21 -8.35 -10.02 -15.09
CA LYS A 21 -8.00 -9.30 -16.32
C LYS A 21 -6.50 -9.24 -16.58
N GLN A 22 -5.69 -9.17 -15.52
CA GLN A 22 -4.27 -8.86 -15.63
C GLN A 22 -3.34 -10.05 -15.37
N TYR A 23 -3.74 -11.02 -14.55
CA TYR A 23 -2.89 -12.15 -14.17
C TYR A 23 -3.05 -13.34 -15.13
N PRO A 24 -1.96 -13.83 -15.77
CA PRO A 24 -2.02 -15.04 -16.58
C PRO A 24 -2.44 -16.24 -15.73
N GLY A 25 -3.63 -16.81 -16.00
CA GLY A 25 -4.22 -17.90 -15.20
C GLY A 25 -5.26 -17.46 -14.16
N GLY A 26 -5.55 -16.16 -14.08
CA GLY A 26 -6.62 -15.61 -13.25
C GLY A 26 -6.44 -15.81 -11.75
N ILE A 27 -7.52 -15.63 -10.99
CA ILE A 27 -7.45 -15.61 -9.53
C ILE A 27 -6.94 -16.91 -8.89
N LEU A 28 -7.23 -18.06 -9.50
CA LEU A 28 -6.79 -19.35 -8.97
C LEU A 28 -5.28 -19.50 -9.06
N LYS A 29 -4.67 -19.07 -10.17
CA LYS A 29 -3.21 -19.09 -10.32
C LYS A 29 -2.53 -18.08 -9.41
N PHE A 30 -3.10 -16.90 -9.26
CA PHE A 30 -2.63 -15.91 -8.29
C PHE A 30 -2.63 -16.45 -6.85
N ILE A 31 -3.71 -17.15 -6.45
CA ILE A 31 -3.79 -17.79 -5.13
C ILE A 31 -2.74 -18.90 -5.00
N GLU A 32 -2.60 -19.76 -6.02
CA GLU A 32 -1.60 -20.83 -6.01
C GLU A 32 -0.18 -20.26 -5.87
N ASP A 33 0.17 -19.26 -6.67
CA ASP A 33 1.50 -18.62 -6.65
C ASP A 33 1.72 -17.86 -5.33
N SER A 34 0.68 -17.22 -4.77
CA SER A 34 0.74 -16.55 -3.47
C SER A 34 0.96 -17.55 -2.33
N LEU A 35 0.23 -18.67 -2.35
CA LEU A 35 0.40 -19.74 -1.37
C LEU A 35 1.78 -20.40 -1.53
N GLU A 36 2.26 -20.65 -2.75
CA GLU A 36 3.61 -21.17 -2.99
C GLU A 36 4.67 -20.19 -2.48
N ALA A 37 4.53 -18.90 -2.75
CA ALA A 37 5.45 -17.88 -2.23
C ALA A 37 5.48 -17.90 -0.70
N VAL A 38 4.31 -17.89 -0.05
CA VAL A 38 4.19 -17.86 1.41
C VAL A 38 4.68 -19.14 2.09
N PHE A 39 4.34 -20.31 1.53
CA PHE A 39 4.62 -21.59 2.17
C PHE A 39 5.93 -22.25 1.73
N ALA A 40 6.42 -21.97 0.52
CA ALA A 40 7.62 -22.61 -0.03
C ALA A 40 8.83 -21.67 -0.17
N LYS A 41 8.63 -20.35 -0.31
CA LYS A 41 9.73 -19.41 -0.61
C LYS A 41 10.05 -18.45 0.54
N LEU A 42 9.08 -18.13 1.39
CA LEU A 42 9.31 -17.29 2.56
C LEU A 42 9.75 -18.12 3.77
N PRO A 43 10.82 -17.74 4.47
CA PRO A 43 11.15 -18.36 5.75
C PRO A 43 10.05 -17.98 6.76
N ILE A 44 9.07 -18.87 6.96
CA ILE A 44 7.95 -18.73 7.92
C ILE A 44 8.47 -18.42 9.33
N HIS A 45 9.68 -18.88 9.66
CA HIS A 45 10.35 -18.58 10.92
C HIS A 45 10.55 -17.08 11.15
N ASP A 46 10.75 -16.28 10.09
CA ASP A 46 11.05 -14.85 10.18
C ASP A 46 9.86 -13.96 9.76
N ASN A 47 8.81 -14.55 9.18
CA ASN A 47 7.61 -13.83 8.76
C ASN A 47 6.51 -13.88 9.84
N TYR A 48 6.54 -12.88 10.75
CA TYR A 48 5.55 -12.78 11.81
C TYR A 48 4.11 -12.62 11.31
N PHE A 49 3.88 -12.09 10.09
CA PHE A 49 2.52 -11.91 9.56
C PHE A 49 1.81 -13.24 9.40
N TRP A 50 2.45 -14.24 8.79
CA TRP A 50 1.85 -15.57 8.61
C TRP A 50 1.94 -16.45 9.86
N ARG A 51 2.98 -16.24 10.69
CA ARG A 51 3.18 -17.00 11.93
C ARG A 51 1.96 -16.95 12.85
N VAL A 52 1.33 -15.78 13.01
CA VAL A 52 0.19 -15.64 13.92
C VAL A 52 -1.04 -16.40 13.41
N TYR A 53 -1.28 -16.40 12.10
CA TYR A 53 -2.39 -17.16 11.49
C TYR A 53 -2.19 -18.68 11.62
N ILE A 54 -0.95 -19.16 11.51
CA ILE A 54 -0.65 -20.60 11.55
C ILE A 54 -0.57 -21.11 13.00
N ASN A 55 0.11 -20.36 13.88
CA ASN A 55 0.45 -20.82 15.23
C ASN A 55 -0.41 -20.21 16.34
N GLY A 56 -1.27 -19.23 16.02
CA GLY A 56 -2.10 -18.51 16.99
C GLY A 56 -1.34 -17.61 17.96
N LYS A 57 -0.01 -17.48 17.82
CA LYS A 57 0.85 -16.68 18.71
C LYS A 57 2.13 -16.19 18.02
N TYR A 58 2.69 -15.10 18.53
CA TYR A 58 4.05 -14.65 18.23
C TYR A 58 5.09 -15.31 19.13
N THR A 59 6.37 -15.21 18.77
CA THR A 59 7.51 -15.47 19.67
C THR A 59 8.33 -14.21 19.84
N SER A 60 9.17 -14.14 20.88
CA SER A 60 10.09 -13.02 21.08
C SER A 60 11.06 -12.81 19.92
N GLN A 61 11.43 -13.89 19.21
CA GLN A 61 12.30 -13.83 18.03
C GLN A 61 11.55 -13.53 16.72
N CYS A 62 10.23 -13.71 16.68
CA CYS A 62 9.40 -13.50 15.50
C CYS A 62 8.06 -12.86 15.87
N CYS A 63 8.09 -11.53 15.96
CA CYS A 63 6.96 -10.66 16.28
C CYS A 63 7.05 -9.34 15.48
N PRO A 64 5.94 -8.60 15.34
CA PRO A 64 5.97 -7.24 14.83
C PRO A 64 7.05 -6.38 15.48
N GLU A 65 7.67 -5.48 14.71
CA GLU A 65 8.78 -4.66 15.19
C GLU A 65 8.41 -3.85 16.43
N TYR A 66 7.17 -3.37 16.53
CA TYR A 66 6.67 -2.63 17.69
C TYR A 66 6.45 -3.51 18.95
N LEU A 67 6.48 -4.84 18.84
CA LEU A 67 6.40 -5.77 19.97
C LEU A 67 7.78 -6.23 20.48
N ARG A 68 8.87 -5.92 19.77
CA ARG A 68 10.22 -6.16 20.28
C ARG A 68 10.45 -5.29 21.51
N GLU A 69 11.00 -5.87 22.58
CA GLU A 69 11.14 -5.20 23.89
C GLU A 69 11.83 -3.83 23.79
N GLU A 70 12.94 -3.76 23.05
CA GLU A 70 13.66 -2.51 22.81
C GLU A 70 12.78 -1.43 22.17
N ASN A 71 12.06 -1.78 21.10
CA ASN A 71 11.18 -0.87 20.37
C ASN A 71 9.95 -0.50 21.19
N TYR A 72 9.37 -1.46 21.92
CA TYR A 72 8.25 -1.22 22.82
C TYR A 72 8.62 -0.18 23.90
N ASN A 73 9.81 -0.32 24.49
CA ASN A 73 10.29 0.64 25.48
C ASN A 73 10.49 2.04 24.87
N GLN A 74 11.05 2.14 23.67
CA GLN A 74 11.18 3.43 22.97
C GLN A 74 9.81 4.05 22.65
N LEU A 75 8.84 3.24 22.20
CA LEU A 75 7.46 3.66 21.95
C LEU A 75 6.82 4.22 23.22
N ARG A 76 6.92 3.48 24.33
CA ARG A 76 6.38 3.86 25.63
C ARG A 76 7.06 5.10 26.22
N ASN A 77 8.34 5.32 25.92
CA ASN A 77 9.13 6.46 26.42
C ASN A 77 9.00 7.72 25.55
N GLY A 78 7.88 7.90 24.87
CA GLY A 78 7.49 9.17 24.24
C GLY A 78 7.48 9.20 22.70
N LEU A 79 7.91 8.13 22.01
CA LEU A 79 7.71 8.09 20.55
C LEU A 79 6.22 7.97 20.17
N LEU A 80 5.39 7.35 21.03
CA LEU A 80 3.94 7.30 20.82
C LEU A 80 3.26 8.66 20.86
N ASP A 81 3.85 9.67 21.52
CA ASP A 81 3.28 11.03 21.55
C ASP A 81 3.29 11.72 20.16
N ARG A 82 3.98 11.10 19.19
CA ARG A 82 4.04 11.55 17.79
C ARG A 82 3.01 10.83 16.89
N LEU A 83 2.30 9.84 17.42
CA LEU A 83 1.26 9.10 16.69
C LEU A 83 -0.09 9.79 16.87
N PHE A 84 -0.70 10.17 15.75
CA PHE A 84 -2.02 10.76 15.73
C PHE A 84 -2.94 9.87 14.89
N ILE A 85 -4.09 9.51 15.45
CA ILE A 85 -5.10 8.70 14.78
C ILE A 85 -6.22 9.64 14.34
N HIS A 86 -6.57 9.57 13.07
CA HIS A 86 -7.63 10.37 12.47
C HIS A 86 -8.69 9.44 11.88
N THR A 87 -9.96 9.72 12.16
CA THR A 87 -11.10 9.07 11.50
C THR A 87 -11.62 10.01 10.42
N ASP A 88 -11.08 9.86 9.21
CA ASP A 88 -11.38 10.72 8.06
C ASP A 88 -11.06 9.99 6.75
N SER A 89 -11.45 10.59 5.61
CA SER A 89 -10.85 10.19 4.32
C SER A 89 -9.44 10.76 4.19
N VAL A 90 -8.63 10.17 3.30
CA VAL A 90 -7.27 10.69 3.01
C VAL A 90 -7.35 12.13 2.50
N GLN A 91 -8.25 12.39 1.54
CA GLN A 91 -8.52 13.74 1.06
C GLN A 91 -8.92 14.69 2.20
N GLY A 92 -9.91 14.31 3.02
CA GLY A 92 -10.44 15.16 4.10
C GLY A 92 -9.39 15.50 5.15
N PHE A 93 -8.52 14.55 5.49
CA PHE A 93 -7.38 14.79 6.36
C PHE A 93 -6.38 15.78 5.75
N LEU A 94 -6.00 15.59 4.48
CA LEU A 94 -5.00 16.42 3.80
C LEU A 94 -5.47 17.87 3.60
N GLU A 95 -6.77 18.07 3.44
CA GLU A 95 -7.39 19.40 3.35
C GLU A 95 -7.37 20.14 4.69
N LYS A 96 -7.54 19.42 5.81
CA LYS A 96 -7.62 20.01 7.17
C LYS A 96 -6.28 20.22 7.84
N VAL A 97 -5.27 19.39 7.52
CA VAL A 97 -4.00 19.41 8.23
C VAL A 97 -3.14 20.59 7.77
N ASP A 98 -2.63 21.45 8.65
CA ASP A 98 -1.87 22.64 8.21
C ASP A 98 -0.39 22.39 7.90
N ARG A 99 0.15 21.23 8.30
CA ARG A 99 1.56 20.89 8.11
C ARG A 99 1.83 20.14 6.79
N PRO A 100 2.96 20.38 6.12
CA PRO A 100 3.32 19.63 4.93
C PRO A 100 3.55 18.15 5.25
N ILE A 101 3.16 17.27 4.33
CA ILE A 101 3.38 15.82 4.41
C ILE A 101 4.44 15.42 3.40
N THR A 102 5.48 14.71 3.84
CA THR A 102 6.62 14.32 2.98
C THR A 102 6.70 12.83 2.72
N ARG A 103 5.94 12.00 3.45
CA ARG A 103 5.92 10.54 3.30
C ARG A 103 4.48 10.07 3.32
N LEU A 104 4.05 9.44 2.24
CA LEU A 104 2.73 8.83 2.13
C LEU A 104 2.88 7.33 1.86
N VAL A 105 2.12 6.53 2.61
CA VAL A 105 2.02 5.07 2.41
C VAL A 105 0.55 4.79 2.17
N LEU A 106 0.18 4.64 0.90
CA LEU A 106 -1.18 4.40 0.45
C LEU A 106 -1.37 2.91 0.21
N LEU A 107 -2.53 2.39 0.60
CA LEU A 107 -2.87 1.00 0.33
C LEU A 107 -3.63 0.90 -1.01
N ASP A 108 -4.42 -0.15 -1.15
CA ASP A 108 -5.22 -0.53 -2.31
C ASP A 108 -6.55 0.20 -2.42
N HIS A 109 -6.86 1.17 -1.55
CA HIS A 109 -8.14 1.88 -1.58
C HIS A 109 -8.38 2.61 -2.92
N MET A 110 -7.32 2.99 -3.61
CA MET A 110 -7.36 3.60 -4.94
C MET A 110 -7.94 2.66 -6.01
N ASP A 111 -7.81 1.33 -5.85
CA ASP A 111 -8.39 0.37 -6.80
C ASP A 111 -9.92 0.51 -6.82
N TRP A 112 -10.53 0.67 -5.64
CA TRP A 112 -11.97 0.88 -5.50
C TRP A 112 -12.41 2.27 -5.99
N LEU A 113 -11.63 3.31 -5.68
CA LEU A 113 -11.92 4.66 -6.17
C LEU A 113 -11.86 4.72 -7.71
N SER A 114 -10.89 4.04 -8.32
CA SER A 114 -10.73 4.03 -9.78
C SER A 114 -11.90 3.41 -10.53
N ASP A 115 -12.55 2.39 -9.94
CA ASP A 115 -13.68 1.67 -10.54
C ASP A 115 -15.01 2.42 -10.36
N ARG A 116 -15.23 3.05 -9.21
CA ARG A 116 -16.56 3.59 -8.84
C ARG A 116 -16.64 5.09 -8.62
N TYR A 117 -15.52 5.74 -8.29
CA TYR A 117 -15.48 7.13 -7.84
C TYR A 117 -14.24 7.86 -8.37
N PHE A 118 -13.98 7.76 -9.67
CA PHE A 118 -12.79 8.35 -10.28
C PHE A 118 -12.59 9.86 -9.98
N PRO A 119 -13.63 10.72 -9.95
CA PRO A 119 -13.45 12.12 -9.53
C PRO A 119 -12.96 12.30 -8.09
N LEU A 120 -13.26 11.36 -7.20
CA LEU A 120 -12.72 11.37 -5.82
C LEU A 120 -11.27 10.94 -5.80
N LEU A 121 -10.85 10.02 -6.68
CA LEU A 121 -9.43 9.68 -6.87
C LEU A 121 -8.64 10.92 -7.32
N GLU A 122 -9.15 11.67 -8.31
CA GLU A 122 -8.50 12.92 -8.76
C GLU A 122 -8.44 13.96 -7.64
N SER A 123 -9.52 14.11 -6.87
CA SER A 123 -9.57 15.04 -5.75
C SER A 123 -8.59 14.67 -4.63
N GLU A 124 -8.45 13.38 -4.32
CA GLU A 124 -7.47 12.87 -3.36
C GLU A 124 -6.04 13.15 -3.82
N TRP A 125 -5.71 12.88 -5.09
CA TRP A 125 -4.38 13.18 -5.64
C TRP A 125 -4.09 14.69 -5.66
N GLN A 126 -5.09 15.52 -5.97
CA GLN A 126 -4.95 16.98 -5.85
C GLN A 126 -4.65 17.39 -4.40
N ALA A 127 -5.33 16.81 -3.41
CA ALA A 127 -5.08 17.09 -2.00
C ALA A 127 -3.67 16.63 -1.57
N ILE A 128 -3.19 15.48 -2.06
CA ILE A 128 -1.81 15.01 -1.85
C ILE A 128 -0.81 16.04 -2.38
N ILE A 129 -1.00 16.52 -3.60
CA ILE A 129 -0.11 17.51 -4.23
C ILE A 129 -0.13 18.83 -3.46
N ASN A 130 -1.32 19.32 -3.10
CA ASN A 130 -1.47 20.58 -2.37
C ASN A 130 -0.80 20.54 -0.98
N ARG A 131 -0.76 19.37 -0.35
CA ARG A 131 -0.20 19.19 1.00
C ARG A 131 1.24 18.68 1.00
N ALA A 132 1.78 18.33 -0.16
CA ALA A 132 3.12 17.79 -0.30
C ALA A 132 4.18 18.80 0.15
N GLY A 133 5.11 18.35 0.99
CA GLY A 133 6.32 19.10 1.30
C GLY A 133 7.43 18.90 0.26
N PRO A 134 8.57 19.60 0.40
CA PRO A 134 9.76 19.31 -0.39
C PRO A 134 10.20 17.84 -0.23
N ASN A 135 10.64 17.23 -1.33
CA ASN A 135 11.11 15.83 -1.36
C ASN A 135 10.05 14.82 -0.88
N THR A 136 8.78 15.04 -1.25
CA THR A 136 7.69 14.13 -0.91
C THR A 136 7.85 12.79 -1.63
N ARG A 137 7.77 11.70 -0.87
CA ARG A 137 7.81 10.32 -1.37
C ARG A 137 6.49 9.62 -1.08
N ILE A 138 5.99 8.90 -2.06
CA ILE A 138 4.74 8.18 -2.03
C ILE A 138 5.06 6.71 -2.33
N LEU A 139 4.62 5.84 -1.43
CA LEU A 139 4.60 4.39 -1.63
C LEU A 139 3.14 3.98 -1.74
N TRP A 140 2.79 3.22 -2.78
CA TRP A 140 1.46 2.62 -2.86
C TRP A 140 1.49 1.18 -3.33
N ARG A 141 0.40 0.49 -3.03
CA ARG A 141 0.18 -0.92 -3.39
C ARG A 141 -1.19 -1.05 -4.04
N SER A 142 -1.34 -2.04 -4.91
CA SER A 142 -2.61 -2.35 -5.57
C SER A 142 -2.79 -3.86 -5.65
N GLY A 143 -4.04 -4.31 -5.61
CA GLY A 143 -4.36 -5.70 -5.89
C GLY A 143 -4.21 -6.06 -7.37
N GLY A 144 -4.21 -5.07 -8.27
CA GLY A 144 -3.86 -5.22 -9.67
C GLY A 144 -2.35 -5.37 -9.87
N LEU A 145 -1.95 -5.96 -11.01
CA LEU A 145 -0.55 -6.02 -11.43
C LEU A 145 -0.01 -4.67 -11.90
N ARG A 146 -0.90 -3.76 -12.29
CA ARG A 146 -0.56 -2.41 -12.72
C ARG A 146 -1.60 -1.40 -12.25
N THR A 147 -1.13 -0.19 -11.94
CA THR A 147 -1.99 0.95 -11.59
C THR A 147 -2.23 1.88 -12.79
N ASP A 148 -2.59 1.31 -13.95
CA ASP A 148 -2.81 2.08 -15.20
C ASP A 148 -3.91 3.15 -15.07
N PHE A 149 -4.81 2.99 -14.10
CA PHE A 149 -5.84 3.98 -13.80
C PHE A 149 -5.24 5.33 -13.35
N LEU A 150 -4.04 5.33 -12.75
CA LEU A 150 -3.33 6.55 -12.37
C LEU A 150 -2.87 7.36 -13.59
N ASN A 151 -2.68 6.72 -14.75
CA ASN A 151 -2.27 7.41 -15.98
C ASN A 151 -3.36 8.35 -16.50
N LYS A 152 -4.60 8.21 -16.02
CA LYS A 152 -5.73 9.05 -16.43
C LYS A 152 -6.03 10.18 -15.45
N VAL A 153 -5.37 10.18 -14.29
CA VAL A 153 -5.64 11.15 -13.23
C VAL A 153 -5.11 12.52 -13.67
N GLN A 154 -6.00 13.50 -13.72
CA GLN A 154 -5.65 14.89 -14.02
C GLN A 154 -5.53 15.69 -12.72
N VAL A 155 -4.44 16.45 -12.60
CA VAL A 155 -4.16 17.30 -11.44
C VAL A 155 -3.70 18.69 -11.87
N ARG A 156 -3.88 19.68 -11.00
CA ARG A 156 -3.42 21.05 -11.21
C ARG A 156 -2.13 21.30 -10.44
N VAL A 157 -1.08 21.68 -11.19
CA VAL A 157 0.22 22.10 -10.66
C VAL A 157 0.56 23.45 -11.30
N ASN A 158 0.86 24.46 -10.47
CA ASN A 158 1.19 25.82 -10.92
C ASN A 158 0.14 26.41 -11.90
N GLY A 159 -1.15 26.12 -11.66
CA GLY A 159 -2.26 26.60 -12.49
C GLY A 159 -2.47 25.85 -13.81
N GLN A 160 -1.66 24.84 -14.11
CA GLN A 160 -1.77 24.02 -15.33
C GLN A 160 -2.30 22.62 -14.99
N SER A 161 -3.18 22.08 -15.86
CA SER A 161 -3.57 20.68 -15.80
C SER A 161 -2.41 19.81 -16.30
N ARG A 162 -2.08 18.75 -15.56
CA ARG A 162 -1.07 17.75 -15.91
C ARG A 162 -1.58 16.36 -15.59
N GLU A 163 -1.09 15.38 -16.33
CA GLU A 163 -1.32 13.98 -15.99
C GLU A 163 -0.46 13.62 -14.78
N LEU A 164 -0.99 12.81 -13.87
CA LEU A 164 -0.27 12.41 -12.67
C LEU A 164 1.12 11.78 -12.95
N PRO A 165 1.32 10.93 -13.98
CA PRO A 165 2.64 10.39 -14.29
C PRO A 165 3.69 11.46 -14.62
N ASP A 166 3.30 12.60 -15.19
CA ASP A 166 4.23 13.67 -15.60
C ASP A 166 4.88 14.38 -14.42
N ILE A 167 4.30 14.25 -13.23
CA ILE A 167 4.78 14.90 -12.00
C ILE A 167 5.32 13.89 -10.99
N LEU A 168 5.45 12.62 -11.37
CA LEU A 168 5.98 11.56 -10.53
C LEU A 168 7.31 11.04 -11.07
N LYS A 169 8.32 11.00 -10.20
CA LYS A 169 9.58 10.33 -10.46
C LYS A 169 9.55 8.93 -9.84
N TYR A 170 9.30 7.93 -10.68
CA TYR A 170 9.24 6.53 -10.26
C TYR A 170 10.61 5.96 -9.89
N HIS A 171 10.64 5.14 -8.84
CA HIS A 171 11.80 4.36 -8.40
C HIS A 171 11.57 2.88 -8.69
N GLU A 172 11.43 2.54 -9.97
CA GLU A 172 11.02 1.19 -10.41
C GLU A 172 11.98 0.10 -9.93
N GLN A 173 13.29 0.32 -10.02
CA GLN A 173 14.29 -0.65 -9.57
C GLN A 173 14.16 -0.91 -8.05
N LEU A 174 14.08 0.16 -7.25
CA LEU A 174 13.92 0.04 -5.81
C LEU A 174 12.61 -0.65 -5.45
N ALA A 175 11.52 -0.34 -6.16
CA ALA A 175 10.24 -0.98 -5.97
C ALA A 175 10.31 -2.49 -6.29
N ALA A 176 10.97 -2.88 -7.39
CA ALA A 176 11.16 -4.27 -7.78
C ALA A 176 12.05 -5.05 -6.80
N GLU A 177 13.07 -4.41 -6.22
CA GLU A 177 13.93 -5.01 -5.18
C GLU A 177 13.19 -5.20 -3.86
N LEU A 178 12.30 -4.28 -3.49
CA LEU A 178 11.60 -4.30 -2.20
C LEU A 178 10.27 -5.07 -2.23
N HIS A 179 9.60 -5.19 -3.37
CA HIS A 179 8.31 -5.89 -3.48
C HIS A 179 8.38 -7.36 -3.00
N PRO A 180 9.40 -8.16 -3.36
CA PRO A 180 9.57 -9.52 -2.84
C PRO A 180 9.88 -9.58 -1.34
N LEU A 181 10.23 -8.46 -0.70
CA LEU A 181 10.49 -8.37 0.74
C LEU A 181 9.25 -7.93 1.52
N ASP A 182 8.17 -7.58 0.83
CA ASP A 182 6.92 -7.15 1.43
C ASP A 182 6.23 -8.32 2.15
N ARG A 183 6.36 -8.39 3.48
CA ARG A 183 5.98 -9.56 4.29
C ARG A 183 4.53 -10.04 4.12
N VAL A 184 3.62 -9.19 3.65
CA VAL A 184 2.21 -9.56 3.43
C VAL A 184 2.04 -10.37 2.13
N HIS A 185 2.79 -10.06 1.06
CA HIS A 185 2.73 -10.75 -0.25
C HIS A 185 1.34 -10.86 -0.90
N THR A 186 0.35 -10.04 -0.51
CA THR A 186 -1.02 -10.11 -1.03
C THR A 186 -1.29 -9.15 -2.20
N TYR A 187 -0.38 -8.22 -2.47
CA TYR A 187 -0.58 -7.16 -3.47
C TYR A 187 0.11 -7.51 -4.78
N GLY A 188 -0.62 -7.35 -5.88
CA GLY A 188 -0.14 -7.64 -7.23
C GLY A 188 0.92 -6.65 -7.71
N SER A 189 0.98 -5.45 -7.12
CA SER A 189 1.96 -4.44 -7.46
C SER A 189 2.36 -3.55 -6.28
N PHE A 190 3.55 -2.97 -6.40
CA PHE A 190 4.22 -2.16 -5.39
C PHE A 190 4.98 -1.04 -6.10
N TYR A 191 4.73 0.20 -5.70
CA TYR A 191 5.30 1.38 -6.35
C TYR A 191 5.90 2.33 -5.34
N ILE A 192 6.98 2.98 -5.75
CA ILE A 192 7.61 4.08 -5.03
C ILE A 192 7.82 5.21 -6.04
N ALA A 193 7.36 6.42 -5.71
CA ALA A 193 7.65 7.61 -6.50
C ALA A 193 7.94 8.81 -5.60
N ASP A 194 8.79 9.71 -6.08
CA ASP A 194 8.92 11.05 -5.54
C ASP A 194 8.05 12.02 -6.35
N LEU A 195 7.44 13.00 -5.67
CA LEU A 195 6.75 14.08 -6.35
C LEU A 195 7.80 15.02 -6.97
N ALA A 196 7.81 15.14 -8.29
CA ALA A 196 8.69 16.05 -9.02
C ALA A 196 8.15 17.48 -8.85
N ALA A 197 9.02 18.39 -8.37
CA ALA A 197 8.71 19.79 -8.16
C ALA A 197 8.48 20.55 -9.48
#